data_AF-A0A958W8N7-F1
#
_entry.id   AF-A0A958W8N7-F1
#
_cell.length_a   1.000
_cell.length_b   1.000
_cell.length_c   1.000
_cell.angle_alpha   90.00
_cell.angle_beta   90.00
_cell.angle_gamma   90.00
#
_symmetry.space_group_name_H-M   'P 1'
#
loop_
_entity.id
_entity.type
_entity.pdbx_description
1 polymer ?
#
loop_
_entity_poly.entity_id
_entity_poly.type
_entity_poly.pdbx_seq_one_letter_code
_entity_poly.pdbx_strand_id
1 'polypeptide(L)' 'MELLNKIAIVTGTSKGIGLATAKLLLENGVKVAGWSRSQPDIQHENFHFVSVDVSDDTSV' A
#
# COMPACT_ATOMS: atom_id res chain seq x y z
N MET A 1 -6.85 5.72 17.75
CA MET A 1 -6.00 4.52 17.58
C MET A 1 -4.60 5.02 17.28
N GLU A 2 -3.55 4.44 17.87
CA GLU A 2 -2.17 4.88 17.58
C GLU A 2 -1.59 4.12 16.39
N LEU A 3 -1.41 4.82 15.26
CA LEU A 3 -0.95 4.25 13.98
C LEU A 3 0.46 4.69 13.57
N LEU A 4 1.02 5.70 14.24
CA LEU A 4 2.34 6.25 13.93
C LEU A 4 3.41 5.14 13.96
N ASN A 5 4.27 5.11 12.93
CA ASN A 5 5.36 4.15 12.74
C ASN A 5 4.94 2.67 12.65
N LYS A 6 3.64 2.38 12.50
CA LYS A 6 3.19 1.02 12.17
C LYS A 6 3.51 0.69 10.71
N ILE A 7 3.44 -0.60 10.39
CA ILE A 7 3.62 -1.12 9.04
C ILE A 7 2.31 -1.76 8.59
N ALA A 8 1.88 -1.47 7.37
CA ALA A 8 0.69 -2.05 6.78
C ALA A 8 0.98 -2.54 5.35
N ILE A 9 0.41 -3.69 4.99
CA ILE A 9 0.30 -4.13 3.59
C ILE A 9 -1.09 -3.76 3.13
N VAL A 10 -1.18 -3.06 1.99
CA VAL A 10 -2.46 -2.72 1.36
C VAL A 10 -2.48 -3.37 -0.01
N THR A 11 -3.40 -4.30 -0.23
CA THR A 11 -3.63 -4.90 -1.56
C THR A 11 -4.59 -4.04 -2.38
N GLY A 12 -4.48 -4.09 -3.70
CA GLY A 12 -5.34 -3.32 -4.60
C GLY A 12 -5.05 -1.82 -4.59
N THR A 13 -3.79 -1.42 -4.35
CA THR A 13 -3.41 0.00 -4.25
C THR A 13 -3.46 0.77 -5.55
N SER A 14 -3.65 0.12 -6.71
CA SER A 14 -3.60 0.79 -8.01
C SER A 14 -4.68 1.86 -8.21
N LYS A 15 -5.86 1.70 -7.59
CA LYS A 15 -6.99 2.66 -7.71
C LYS A 15 -8.05 2.45 -6.63
N GLY A 16 -9.03 3.36 -6.57
CA GLY A 16 -10.22 3.21 -5.74
C GLY A 16 -9.92 3.18 -4.24
N ILE A 17 -10.59 2.29 -3.51
CA ILE A 17 -10.52 2.22 -2.05
C ILE A 17 -9.11 1.90 -1.58
N GLY A 18 -8.42 0.92 -2.18
CA GLY A 18 -7.06 0.56 -1.77
C GLY A 18 -6.07 1.72 -1.90
N LEU A 19 -6.18 2.50 -2.98
CA LEU A 19 -5.40 3.73 -3.17
C LEU A 19 -5.71 4.77 -2.08
N ALA A 20 -6.98 5.03 -1.81
CA ALA A 20 -7.40 5.99 -0.78
C ALA A 20 -6.96 5.56 0.63
N THR A 21 -7.09 4.27 0.95
CA THR A 21 -6.63 3.70 2.22
C THR A 21 -5.12 3.81 2.39
N ALA A 22 -4.34 3.50 1.35
CA ALA A 22 -2.88 3.66 1.41
C ALA A 22 -2.48 5.11 1.68
N LYS A 23 -3.12 6.09 1.01
CA LYS A 23 -2.88 7.52 1.26
C LYS A 23 -3.22 7.92 2.70
N LEU A 24 -4.38 7.52 3.20
CA LEU A 24 -4.79 7.83 4.58
C LEU A 24 -3.83 7.21 5.61
N LEU A 25 -3.35 5.99 5.40
CA LEU A 25 -2.38 5.35 6.29
C LEU A 25 -1.04 6.12 6.28
N LEU A 26 -0.54 6.50 5.10
CA LEU A 26 0.68 7.31 4.96
C LEU A 26 0.56 8.66 5.70
N GLU A 27 -0.59 9.34 5.56
CA GLU A 27 -0.91 10.59 6.28
C GLU A 27 -0.87 10.41 7.81
N ASN A 28 -1.16 9.20 8.31
CA ASN A 28 -1.09 8.86 9.73
C ASN A 28 0.30 8.34 10.17
N GLY A 29 1.33 8.51 9.33
CA GLY A 29 2.71 8.13 9.63
C GLY A 29 2.95 6.61 9.60
N VAL A 30 2.09 5.86 8.90
CA VAL A 30 2.26 4.42 8.67
C VAL A 30 3.22 4.20 7.50
N LYS A 31 4.06 3.18 7.59
CA LYS A 31 4.82 2.64 6.45
C LYS A 31 3.95 1.66 5.68
N VAL A 32 3.72 1.93 4.40
CA VAL A 32 2.78 1.16 3.59
C VAL A 32 3.53 0.42 2.49
N ALA A 33 3.41 -0.91 2.49
CA ALA A 33 3.71 -1.73 1.33
C ALA A 33 2.45 -1.83 0.47
N GLY A 34 2.45 -1.18 -0.70
CA GLY A 34 1.34 -1.21 -1.64
C GLY A 34 1.49 -2.36 -2.62
N TRP A 35 0.54 -3.28 -2.62
CA TRP A 35 0.51 -4.47 -3.46
C TRP A 35 -0.56 -4.33 -4.54
N SER A 36 -0.14 -4.28 -5.80
CA SER A 36 -1.06 -4.36 -6.93
C SER A 36 -0.32 -4.74 -8.21
N ARG A 37 -1.05 -5.27 -9.19
CA ARG A 37 -0.51 -5.60 -10.52
C ARG A 37 0.02 -4.39 -11.28
N SER A 38 -0.51 -3.19 -11.02
CA SER A 38 -0.06 -1.94 -11.64
C SER A 38 0.36 -0.94 -10.57
N GLN A 39 1.38 -0.14 -10.88
CA GLN A 39 1.90 0.87 -9.98
C GLN A 39 0.90 2.01 -9.78
N PRO A 40 0.59 2.42 -8.54
CA PRO A 40 -0.23 3.59 -8.27
C PRO A 40 0.58 4.89 -8.35
N ASP A 41 -0.12 6.00 -8.59
CA ASP A 41 0.44 7.35 -8.46
C ASP A 41 0.45 7.77 -6.98
N ILE A 42 1.40 7.20 -6.23
CA ILE A 42 1.74 7.58 -4.85
C ILE A 42 3.23 7.90 -4.80
N GLN A 43 3.56 9.14 -4.44
CA GLN A 43 4.93 9.57 -4.17
C GLN A 43 5.04 9.89 -2.68
N HIS A 44 5.64 8.99 -1.91
CA HIS A 44 5.79 9.14 -0.46
C HIS A 44 6.96 8.29 0.03
N GLU A 45 7.80 8.81 0.93
CA GLU A 45 9.00 8.10 1.43
C GLU A 45 8.65 6.79 2.17
N ASN A 46 7.52 6.80 2.88
CA ASN A 46 6.99 5.64 3.60
C ASN A 46 6.16 4.68 2.73
N PHE A 47 6.06 4.92 1.41
CA PHE A 47 5.35 4.03 0.49
C PHE A 47 6.34 3.18 -0.30
N HIS A 48 6.16 1.86 -0.24
CA HIS A 48 6.91 0.90 -1.03
C HIS A 48 5.97 0.11 -1.93
N PHE A 49 6.14 0.23 -3.24
CA PHE A 49 5.34 -0.52 -4.20
C PHE A 49 5.95 -1.90 -4.48
N VAL A 50 5.10 -2.93 -4.46
CA VAL A 50 5.45 -4.28 -4.90
C VAL A 50 4.41 -4.73 -5.93
N SER A 51 4.87 -5.19 -7.08
CA SER A 51 4.00 -5.78 -8.10
C SER A 51 3.59 -7.18 -7.66
N VAL A 52 2.31 -7.35 -7.32
CA VAL A 52 1.76 -8.61 -6.79
C VAL A 52 0.47 -8.97 -7.50
N ASP A 53 0.32 -10.25 -7.86
CA ASP A 53 -0.97 -10.85 -8.19
C ASP A 53 -1.41 -11.72 -7.01
N VAL A 54 -2.39 -11.26 -6.23
CA VAL A 54 -2.84 -11.95 -5.02
C VAL A 54 -3.42 -13.37 -5.27
N SER A 55 -3.66 -13.74 -6.53
CA SER A 55 -4.08 -15.09 -6.91
C SER A 55 -2.93 -16.05 -7.22
N ASP A 56 -1.69 -15.54 -7.30
CA ASP A 56 -0.45 -16.31 -7.49
C ASP A 56 0.37 -16.29 -6.20
N ASP A 57 0.44 -17.43 -5.51
CA ASP A 57 1.12 -17.59 -4.22
C ASP A 57 2.63 -17.35 -4.31
N THR A 58 3.23 -17.50 -5.50
CA THR A 58 4.65 -17.24 -5.70
C THR A 58 4.99 -15.75 -5.74
N SER A 59 3.97 -14.89 -5.85
CA SER A 59 4.12 -13.44 -5.92
C SER A 59 3.86 -12.71 -4.59
N VAL A 60 3.55 -13.45 -3.51
CA VAL A 60 3.09 -12.95 -2.20
C VAL A 60 4.14 -13.17 -1.11
#